data_AF-A0A8T3Y128-F1
#
_entry.id   AF-A0A8T3Y128-F1
#
_cell.length_a   1.000
_cell.length_b   1.000
_cell.length_c   1.000
_cell.angle_alpha   90.00
_cell.angle_beta   90.00
_cell.angle_gamma   90.00
#
_symmetry.space_group_name_H-M   'P 1'
#
loop_
_entity.id
_entity.type
_entity.pdbx_description
1 polymer ?
#
loop_
_entity_poly.entity_id
_entity_poly.type
_entity_poly.pdbx_seq_one_letter_code
_entity_poly.pdbx_strand_id
1 'polypeptide(L)' 'MGEVMLKGFICERCKHKWFPRNDKIPLVCPKCKSPYWNKQRKSRR' A
#
# COMPACT_ATOMS: atom_id res chain seq x y z
N MET A 1 -4.86 -22.27 -18.88
CA MET A 1 -4.12 -21.00 -18.82
C MET A 1 -4.38 -20.43 -17.43
N GLY A 2 -3.38 -20.32 -16.57
CA GLY A 2 -3.58 -19.95 -15.16
C GLY A 2 -3.42 -18.44 -14.96
N GLU A 3 -4.44 -17.78 -14.40
CA GLU A 3 -4.37 -16.38 -13.99
C GLU A 3 -3.84 -16.31 -12.54
N VAL A 4 -2.75 -15.59 -12.31
CA VAL A 4 -2.16 -15.42 -10.98
C VAL A 4 -2.53 -14.03 -10.45
N MET A 5 -3.46 -13.98 -9.49
CA MET A 5 -3.88 -12.72 -8.86
C MET A 5 -2.93 -12.37 -7.71
N LEU A 6 -1.95 -11.50 -7.96
CA LEU A 6 -1.06 -10.97 -6.93
C LEU A 6 -1.73 -9.81 -6.16
N LYS A 7 -1.95 -9.98 -4.86
CA LYS A 7 -2.43 -8.90 -3.97
C LYS A 7 -1.30 -7.89 -3.72
N GLY A 8 -1.31 -6.78 -4.46
CA GLY A 8 -0.40 -5.66 -4.27
C GLY A 8 -0.97 -4.58 -3.34
N PHE A 9 -0.10 -3.80 -2.70
CA PHE A 9 -0.47 -2.62 -1.92
C PHE A 9 -0.01 -1.34 -2.61
N ILE A 10 -0.81 -0.27 -2.48
CA ILE A 10 -0.47 1.07 -2.94
C ILE A 10 -0.57 2.07 -1.79
N CYS A 11 0.41 2.96 -1.70
CA CYS A 11 0.41 4.04 -0.72
C CYS A 11 -0.30 5.26 -1.29
N GLU A 12 -1.41 5.68 -0.69
CA GLU A 12 -2.19 6.86 -1.06
C GLU A 12 -1.43 8.19 -0.85
N ARG A 13 -0.31 8.17 -0.11
CA ARG A 13 0.51 9.36 0.18
C ARG A 13 1.63 9.61 -0.82
N CYS A 14 2.38 8.57 -1.16
CA CYS A 14 3.55 8.65 -2.05
C CYS A 14 3.35 7.90 -3.37
N LYS A 15 2.17 7.30 -3.59
CA LYS A 15 1.78 6.50 -4.75
C LYS A 15 2.70 5.30 -5.04
N HIS A 16 3.50 4.90 -4.06
CA HIS A 16 4.37 3.74 -4.20
C HIS A 16 3.54 2.47 -4.18
N LYS A 17 3.81 1.57 -5.14
CA LYS A 17 3.22 0.24 -5.22
C LYS A 17 4.26 -0.77 -4.77
N TRP A 18 3.87 -1.71 -3.93
CA TRP A 18 4.74 -2.82 -3.51
C TRP A 18 3.94 -4.09 -3.33
N PHE A 19 4.64 -5.21 -3.46
CA PHE A 19 4.08 -6.52 -3.19
C PHE A 19 4.53 -6.97 -1.81
N PRO A 20 3.60 -7.38 -0.93
CA PRO A 20 3.96 -7.92 0.36
C PRO A 20 4.64 -9.27 0.18
N ARG A 21 5.68 -9.54 0.99
CA ARG A 21 6.38 -10.84 0.97
C ARG A 21 5.64 -11.93 1.76
N ASN A 22 4.73 -11.52 2.64
CA ASN A 22 3.90 -12.39 3.46
C ASN A 22 2.45 -11.90 3.38
N ASP A 23 1.48 -12.73 3.77
CA ASP A 23 0.06 -12.36 3.85
C ASP A 23 -0.28 -11.27 4.89
N LYS A 24 0.73 -10.68 5.54
CA LYS A 24 0.56 -9.62 6.52
C LYS A 24 0.39 -8.26 5.85
N ILE A 25 -0.60 -7.52 6.32
CA ILE A 25 -0.84 -6.14 5.92
C ILE A 25 0.31 -5.28 6.47
N PRO A 26 0.99 -4.47 5.64
CA PRO A 26 2.06 -3.61 6.10
C PRO A 26 1.50 -2.54 7.05
N LEU A 27 2.19 -2.31 8.17
CA LEU A 27 1.82 -1.23 9.10
C LEU A 27 2.24 0.15 8.56
N VAL A 28 3.30 0.19 7.76
CA VAL A 28 3.89 1.42 7.22
C VAL A 28 4.25 1.26 5.75
N CYS A 29 4.24 2.35 4.97
CA CYS A 29 4.77 2.32 3.62
C CYS A 29 6.30 2.11 3.64
N PRO A 30 6.85 1.17 2.84
CA PRO A 30 8.30 0.94 2.80
C PRO A 30 9.10 2.13 2.24
N LYS A 31 8.48 2.98 1.40
CA LYS A 31 9.13 4.14 0.78
C LYS A 31 9.14 5.37 1.67
N CYS A 32 7.97 5.83 2.11
CA CYS A 32 7.84 7.06 2.90
C CYS A 32 7.72 6.83 4.41
N LYS A 33 7.77 5.57 4.87
CA LYS A 33 7.63 5.14 6.27
C LYS A 33 6.35 5.62 6.95
N SER A 34 5.34 6.00 6.16
CA SER A 34 4.10 6.54 6.71
C SER A 34 3.15 5.41 7.14
N PRO A 35 2.64 5.43 8.39
CA PRO A 35 1.67 4.44 8.86
C PRO A 35 0.29 4.60 8.21
N TYR A 36 0.01 5.76 7.65
CA TYR A 36 -1.26 6.09 6.99
C TYR A 36 -1.18 5.87 5.48
N TRP A 37 -0.46 4.84 5.05
CA TRP A 37 -0.28 4.56 3.63
C TRP A 37 -1.59 4.13 2.97
N ASN A 38 -2.49 3.50 3.71
CA ASN A 38 -3.81 3.05 3.28
C ASN A 38 -4.92 4.09 3.53
N LYS A 39 -4.57 5.28 4.03
CA LYS A 39 -5.55 6.36 4.28
C LYS A 39 -5.30 7.50 3.31
N GLN A 40 -6.35 7.86 2.58
CA GLN A 40 -6.35 9.12 1.82
C GLN A 40 -6.15 10.30 2.77
N ARG A 41 -5.43 11.32 2.29
CA ARG A 41 -5.37 12.59 3.03
C ARG A 41 -6.78 13.16 3.07
N LYS A 42 -7.32 13.40 4.27
CA LYS A 42 -8.57 14.14 4.42
C LYS A 42 -8.33 15.53 3.82
N SER A 43 -8.93 15.79 2.65
CA SER A 43 -9.07 17.12 2.09
C SER A 43 -9.90 17.92 3.08
N ARG A 44 -9.27 18.81 3.82
CA ARG A 44 -9.95 19.79 4.67
C ARG A 44 -10.53 20.84 3.71
N ARG A 45 -11.83 20.75 3.43
CA ARG A 45 -12.58 21.78 2.71
C ARG A 45 -13.18 22.76 3.71
#